data_AF-A0A0F0ZY88-F1
#
_entry.id   AF-A0A0F0ZY88-F1
#
_cell.length_a   1.000
_cell.length_b   1.000
_cell.length_c   1.000
_cell.angle_alpha   90.00
_cell.angle_beta   90.00
_cell.angle_gamma   90.00
#
_symmetry.space_group_name_H-M   'P 1'
#
loop_
_entity.id
_entity.type
_entity.pdbx_description
1 polymer ?
#
loop_
_entity_poly.entity_id
_entity_poly.type
_entity_poly.pdbx_seq_one_letter_code
_entity_poly.pdbx_strand_id
1 'polypeptide(L)'
;MWYVMIHWLFFILFMIWTLALIWNGKDLFSKKQWCLTGLMFVLVLVATVVIGFTLKWFAQSMSLFSLATAKHYSIIFSMSFLCVWGLKITVVLLCTIFSGITGGHKKYNAENYEAISSITRVVAPGLLIVAKSVVSLGSVLMFSGLWLK
;
A
#
# COMPACT_ATOMS: atom_id res chain seq x y z
N MET A 1 -21.75 8.95 18.89
CA MET A 1 -21.46 9.94 17.82
C MET A 1 -19.97 10.20 17.66
N TRP A 2 -19.23 10.56 18.72
CA TRP A 2 -17.78 10.84 18.67
C TRP A 2 -16.91 9.66 18.16
N TYR A 3 -17.19 8.43 18.61
CA TYR A 3 -16.47 7.23 18.19
C TYR A 3 -16.61 6.94 16.69
N VAL A 4 -17.83 7.07 16.16
CA VAL A 4 -18.13 6.91 14.74
C VAL A 4 -17.36 7.94 13.91
N MET A 5 -17.32 9.19 14.36
CA MET A 5 -16.57 10.26 13.69
C MET A 5 -15.06 9.97 13.63
N ILE A 6 -14.46 9.43 14.70
CA ILE A 6 -13.05 9.04 14.73
C ILE A 6 -12.74 7.93 13.71
N HIS A 7 -13.60 6.92 13.64
CA HIS A 7 -13.44 5.81 12.71
C HIS A 7 -13.50 6.27 11.25
N TRP A 8 -14.45 7.14 10.92
CA TRP A 8 -14.53 7.77 9.61
C TRP A 8 -13.32 8.65 9.29
N LEU A 9 -12.81 9.41 10.27
CA LEU A 9 -11.63 10.24 10.10
C LEU A 9 -10.41 9.40 9.72
N PHE A 10 -10.14 8.31 10.44
CA PHE A 10 -9.00 7.44 10.14
C PHE A 10 -9.19 6.67 8.83
N PHE A 11 -10.42 6.20 8.54
CA PHE A 11 -10.74 5.63 7.23
C PHE A 11 -10.36 6.59 6.10
N ILE A 12 -10.86 7.83 6.15
CA ILE A 12 -10.59 8.86 5.12
C ILE A 12 -9.09 9.18 5.03
N LEU A 13 -8.41 9.31 6.18
CA LEU A 13 -6.98 9.62 6.23
C LEU A 13 -6.14 8.53 5.54
N PHE A 14 -6.35 7.26 5.89
CA PHE A 14 -5.63 6.15 5.28
C PHE A 14 -6.00 5.96 3.80
N MET A 15 -7.25 6.21 3.43
CA MET A 15 -7.70 6.21 2.04
C MET A 15 -6.97 7.26 1.21
N ILE A 16 -6.99 8.53 1.63
CA ILE A 16 -6.33 9.63 0.91
C ILE A 16 -4.84 9.34 0.78
N TRP A 17 -4.19 8.90 1.87
CA TRP A 17 -2.76 8.60 1.86
C TRP A 17 -2.42 7.47 0.88
N THR A 18 -3.19 6.38 0.87
CA THR A 18 -2.96 5.25 -0.03
C THR A 18 -3.17 5.65 -1.49
N LEU A 19 -4.25 6.37 -1.79
CA LEU A 19 -4.52 6.85 -3.15
C LEU A 19 -3.39 7.77 -3.62
N ALA A 20 -2.93 8.71 -2.78
CA ALA A 20 -1.81 9.57 -3.10
C ALA A 20 -0.54 8.77 -3.47
N LEU A 21 -0.26 7.66 -2.76
CA LEU A 21 0.88 6.80 -3.06
C LEU A 21 0.70 6.00 -4.36
N ILE A 22 -0.47 5.38 -4.57
CA ILE A 22 -0.78 4.60 -5.78
C ILE A 22 -0.65 5.47 -7.04
N TRP A 23 -1.14 6.71 -6.96
CA TRP A 23 -1.23 7.62 -8.10
C TRP A 23 -0.02 8.56 -8.25
N ASN A 24 1.03 8.44 -7.43
CA ASN A 24 2.21 9.31 -7.48
C ASN A 24 3.12 9.16 -8.73
N GLY A 25 2.78 8.27 -9.66
CA GLY A 25 3.53 8.01 -10.90
C GLY A 25 4.88 7.29 -10.74
N LYS A 26 5.34 7.04 -9.50
CA LYS A 26 6.56 6.28 -9.24
C LYS A 26 6.23 4.79 -9.19
N ASP A 27 6.09 4.18 -10.36
CA ASP A 27 5.61 2.79 -10.50
C ASP A 27 6.70 1.79 -10.90
N LEU A 28 7.88 2.27 -11.33
CA LEU A 28 9.05 1.45 -11.59
C LEU A 28 10.17 1.84 -10.63
N PHE A 29 10.66 0.87 -9.86
CA PHE A 29 11.72 1.10 -8.88
C PHE A 29 13.08 0.67 -9.42
N SER A 30 14.05 1.57 -9.29
CA SER A 30 15.47 1.25 -9.40
C SER A 30 15.94 0.34 -8.25
N LYS A 31 17.11 -0.28 -8.38
CA LYS A 31 17.72 -1.12 -7.32
C LYS A 31 17.79 -0.41 -5.96
N LYS A 32 18.16 0.88 -5.97
CA LYS A 32 18.21 1.69 -4.74
C LYS A 32 16.82 1.88 -4.12
N GLN A 33 15.80 2.10 -4.95
CA GLN A 33 14.41 2.24 -4.47
C GLN A 33 13.86 0.92 -3.93
N TRP A 34 14.22 -0.22 -4.52
CA TRP A 34 13.89 -1.54 -3.96
C TRP A 34 14.51 -1.75 -2.58
N CYS A 35 15.79 -1.41 -2.40
CA CYS A 35 16.44 -1.47 -1.09
C CYS A 35 15.76 -0.52 -0.08
N LEU A 36 15.50 0.73 -0.47
CA LEU A 36 14.80 1.71 0.38
C LEU A 36 13.41 1.23 0.77
N THR A 37 12.72 0.57 -0.16
CA THR A 37 11.39 0.02 0.05
C THR A 37 11.37 -1.12 1.07
N GLY A 38 12.37 -2.02 1.00
CA GLY A 38 12.58 -3.04 2.01
C GLY A 38 12.90 -2.42 3.38
N LEU A 39 13.70 -1.35 3.40
CA LEU A 39 13.96 -0.60 4.63
C LEU A 39 12.69 0.07 5.17
N MET A 40 11.85 0.65 4.31
CA MET A 40 10.56 1.21 4.70
C MET A 40 9.62 0.15 5.28
N PHE A 41 9.68 -1.10 4.80
CA PHE A 41 8.92 -2.19 5.41
C PHE A 41 9.36 -2.46 6.85
N VAL A 42 10.68 -2.54 7.09
CA VAL A 42 11.22 -2.69 8.44
C VAL A 42 10.79 -1.52 9.32
N LEU A 43 10.82 -0.29 8.79
CA LEU A 43 10.37 0.90 9.52
C LEU A 43 8.87 0.85 9.84
N VAL A 44 8.03 0.36 8.93
CA VAL A 44 6.60 0.12 9.20
C VAL A 44 6.43 -0.88 10.34
N LEU A 45 7.17 -1.99 10.34
CA LEU A 45 7.13 -2.98 11.42
C LEU A 45 7.61 -2.42 12.77
N VAL A 46 8.64 -1.58 12.77
CA VAL A 46 9.08 -0.89 13.99
C VAL A 46 7.98 0.07 14.47
N ALA A 47 7.36 0.83 13.56
CA ALA A 47 6.27 1.74 13.89
C ALA A 47 5.06 0.99 14.50
N THR A 48 4.70 -0.19 13.99
CA THR A 48 3.59 -0.99 14.56
C THR A 48 3.88 -1.42 16.00
N VAL A 49 5.11 -1.84 16.30
CA VAL A 49 5.54 -2.18 17.66
C VAL A 49 5.49 -0.95 18.58
N VAL A 50 6.00 0.19 18.12
CA VAL A 50 5.98 1.44 18.88
C VAL A 50 4.55 1.87 19.19
N ILE A 51 3.64 1.86 18.21
CA ILE A 51 2.23 2.20 18.42
C ILE A 51 1.59 1.28 19.47
N GLY A 52 1.84 -0.04 19.39
CA GLY A 52 1.31 -1.00 20.36
C GLY A 52 1.82 -0.71 21.78
N PHE A 53 3.10 -0.42 21.93
CA PHE A 53 3.69 -0.07 23.22
C PHE A 53 3.12 1.23 23.77
N THR A 54 3.03 2.28 22.94
CA THR A 54 2.47 3.58 23.32
C THR A 54 1.01 3.48 23.76
N LEU A 55 0.17 2.77 23.00
CA LEU A 55 -1.24 2.58 23.36
C LEU A 55 -1.39 1.77 24.65
N LYS A 56 -0.58 0.72 24.83
CA LYS A 56 -0.54 -0.05 26.09
C LYS A 56 -0.14 0.84 27.26
N TRP A 57 0.89 1.67 27.09
CA TRP A 57 1.35 2.61 28.11
C TRP A 57 0.26 3.60 28.50
N PHE A 58 -0.48 4.17 27.54
CA PHE A 58 -1.60 5.06 27.82
C PHE A 58 -2.75 4.36 28.57
N ALA A 59 -3.05 3.11 28.25
CA ALA A 59 -4.06 2.34 28.97
C ALA A 59 -3.66 2.06 30.43
N GLN A 60 -2.39 1.75 30.69
CA GLN A 60 -1.93 1.36 32.03
C GLN A 60 -1.58 2.56 32.92
N SER A 61 -0.89 3.55 32.37
CA SER A 61 -0.33 4.66 33.16
C SER A 61 -1.31 5.83 33.31
N MET A 62 -2.13 6.07 32.29
CA MET A 62 -3.06 7.21 32.26
C MET A 62 -4.53 6.78 32.35
N SER A 63 -4.82 5.47 32.31
CA SER A 63 -6.17 4.90 32.31
C SER A 63 -7.14 5.55 31.31
N LEU A 64 -6.62 6.05 30.18
CA LEU A 64 -7.43 6.73 29.15
C LEU A 64 -8.46 5.79 28.50
N PHE A 65 -8.15 4.49 28.44
CA PHE A 65 -9.00 3.45 27.87
C PHE A 65 -8.57 2.07 28.40
N SER A 66 -9.40 1.06 28.18
CA SER A 66 -9.11 -0.32 28.59
C SER A 66 -7.94 -0.93 27.80
N LEU A 67 -7.26 -1.92 28.38
CA LEU A 67 -6.21 -2.67 27.67
C LEU A 67 -6.76 -3.39 26.42
N ALA A 68 -8.02 -3.81 26.45
CA ALA A 68 -8.69 -4.42 25.30
C ALA A 68 -8.83 -3.41 24.15
N THR A 69 -9.25 -2.18 24.46
CA THR A 69 -9.33 -1.07 23.50
C THR A 69 -7.94 -0.71 22.93
N ALA A 70 -6.92 -0.67 23.79
CA ALA A 70 -5.53 -0.43 23.38
C ALA A 70 -5.06 -1.47 22.35
N LYS A 71 -5.30 -2.75 22.63
CA LYS A 71 -4.94 -3.87 21.77
C LYS A 71 -5.69 -3.80 20.44
N HIS A 72 -6.98 -3.51 20.48
CA HIS A 72 -7.81 -3.37 19.29
C HIS A 72 -7.28 -2.28 18.34
N TYR A 73 -7.06 -1.06 18.85
CA TYR A 73 -6.52 0.02 18.03
C TYR A 73 -5.09 -0.23 17.57
N SER A 74 -4.24 -0.84 18.41
CA SER A 74 -2.89 -1.24 17.98
C SER A 74 -2.94 -2.15 16.74
N ILE A 75 -3.84 -3.12 16.71
CA ILE A 75 -4.01 -4.02 15.56
C ILE A 75 -4.51 -3.25 14.34
N ILE A 76 -5.58 -2.45 14.48
CA ILE A 76 -6.17 -1.70 13.36
C ILE A 76 -5.15 -0.74 12.75
N PHE A 77 -4.42 0.03 13.56
CA PHE A 77 -3.37 0.92 13.06
C PHE A 77 -2.26 0.13 12.37
N SER A 78 -1.78 -0.95 12.98
CA SER A 78 -0.72 -1.78 12.41
C SER A 78 -1.10 -2.34 11.05
N MET A 79 -2.31 -2.91 10.95
CA MET A 79 -2.86 -3.41 9.70
C MET A 79 -3.03 -2.29 8.67
N SER A 80 -3.43 -1.10 9.09
CA SER A 80 -3.58 0.05 8.19
C SER A 80 -2.25 0.46 7.57
N PHE A 81 -1.18 0.60 8.36
CA PHE A 81 0.16 0.92 7.83
C PHE A 81 0.69 -0.16 6.88
N LEU A 82 0.49 -1.43 7.23
CA LEU A 82 0.85 -2.55 6.37
C LEU A 82 0.06 -2.54 5.05
N CYS A 83 -1.23 -2.20 5.09
CA CYS A 83 -2.05 -2.04 3.89
C CYS A 83 -1.54 -0.91 3.00
N VAL A 84 -1.27 0.28 3.56
CA VAL A 84 -0.71 1.42 2.80
C VAL A 84 0.57 1.02 2.07
N TRP A 85 1.52 0.40 2.80
CA TRP A 85 2.78 -0.07 2.23
C TRP A 85 2.55 -1.15 1.16
N GLY A 86 1.77 -2.18 1.49
CA GLY A 86 1.54 -3.33 0.62
C GLY A 86 0.83 -2.95 -0.69
N LEU A 87 -0.18 -2.08 -0.64
CA LEU A 87 -0.93 -1.65 -1.81
C LEU A 87 -0.06 -0.86 -2.79
N LYS A 88 0.82 0.03 -2.30
CA LYS A 88 1.79 0.69 -3.18
C LYS A 88 2.73 -0.32 -3.83
N ILE A 89 3.18 -1.31 -3.06
CA ILE A 89 4.12 -2.32 -3.52
C ILE A 89 3.52 -3.22 -4.59
N THR A 90 2.25 -3.59 -4.46
CA THR A 90 1.53 -4.35 -5.48
C THR A 90 1.60 -3.66 -6.85
N VAL A 91 1.33 -2.36 -6.92
CA VAL A 91 1.41 -1.60 -8.18
C VAL A 91 2.81 -1.63 -8.76
N VAL A 92 3.83 -1.40 -7.92
CA VAL A 92 5.23 -1.37 -8.36
C VAL A 92 5.71 -2.74 -8.83
N LEU A 93 5.32 -3.82 -8.14
CA LEU A 93 5.64 -5.19 -8.52
C LEU A 93 5.01 -5.54 -9.88
N LEU A 94 3.75 -5.19 -10.10
CA LEU A 94 3.08 -5.42 -11.39
C LEU A 94 3.83 -4.74 -12.53
N CYS A 95 4.20 -3.47 -12.38
CA CYS A 95 4.99 -2.74 -13.37
C CYS A 95 6.38 -3.36 -13.57
N THR A 96 7.03 -3.81 -12.49
CA THR A 96 8.37 -4.40 -12.54
C THR A 96 8.36 -5.76 -13.26
N ILE A 97 7.37 -6.61 -12.98
CA ILE A 97 7.17 -7.88 -13.67
C ILE A 97 6.91 -7.64 -15.15
N PHE A 98 6.02 -6.70 -15.48
CA PHE A 98 5.71 -6.34 -16.86
C PHE A 98 6.96 -5.86 -17.61
N SER A 99 7.74 -4.95 -17.02
CA SER A 99 9.00 -4.48 -17.59
C SER A 99 10.04 -5.59 -17.76
N GLY A 100 10.08 -6.56 -16.83
CA GLY A 100 10.95 -7.73 -16.92
C GLY A 100 10.59 -8.62 -18.10
N ILE A 101 9.29 -8.89 -18.30
CA ILE A 101 8.77 -9.64 -19.45
C ILE A 101 9.14 -8.95 -20.76
N THR A 102 8.87 -7.64 -20.88
CA THR A 102 9.21 -6.86 -22.08
C THR A 102 10.73 -6.88 -22.36
N GLY A 103 11.56 -6.76 -21.31
CA GLY A 103 13.01 -6.88 -21.43
C GLY A 103 13.48 -8.26 -21.88
N GLY A 104 12.80 -9.32 -21.43
CA GLY A 104 13.03 -10.69 -21.88
C GLY A 104 12.75 -10.86 -23.37
N HIS A 105 11.61 -10.37 -23.86
CA HIS A 105 11.29 -10.38 -25.29
C HIS A 105 12.34 -9.64 -26.12
N LYS A 106 12.82 -8.49 -25.64
CA LYS A 106 13.89 -7.74 -26.33
C LYS A 106 15.18 -8.56 -26.50
N LYS A 107 15.54 -9.36 -25.49
CA LYS A 107 16.80 -10.12 -25.47
C LYS A 107 16.71 -11.45 -26.23
N TYR A 108 15.55 -12.12 -26.18
CA TYR A 108 15.42 -13.50 -26.64
C TYR A 108 14.45 -13.69 -27.81
N ASN A 109 13.68 -12.67 -28.20
CA ASN A 109 12.71 -12.73 -29.29
C ASN A 109 12.68 -11.40 -30.06
N ALA A 110 13.84 -10.97 -30.53
CA ALA A 110 14.03 -9.67 -31.19
C ALA A 110 13.19 -9.53 -32.47
N GLU A 111 12.96 -10.63 -33.20
CA GLU A 111 12.17 -10.65 -34.43
C GLU A 111 10.71 -10.20 -34.21
N ASN A 112 10.11 -10.63 -33.09
CA ASN A 112 8.73 -10.28 -32.75
C ASN A 112 8.63 -9.09 -31.78
N TYR A 113 9.77 -8.62 -31.24
CA TYR A 113 9.81 -7.58 -30.22
C TYR A 113 9.20 -6.26 -30.70
N GLU A 114 9.46 -5.84 -31.94
CA GLU A 114 8.92 -4.58 -32.48
C GLU A 114 7.39 -4.58 -32.54
N ALA A 115 6.79 -5.68 -33.01
CA ALA A 115 5.33 -5.86 -33.02
C ALA A 115 4.76 -5.81 -31.60
N ILE A 116 5.35 -6.56 -30.65
CA ILE A 116 4.93 -6.59 -29.24
C ILE A 116 5.10 -5.20 -28.60
N SER A 117 6.20 -4.51 -28.88
CA SER A 117 6.51 -3.19 -28.33
C SER A 117 5.51 -2.14 -28.80
N SER A 118 5.15 -2.16 -30.09
CA SER A 118 4.16 -1.25 -30.66
C SER A 118 2.79 -1.38 -29.98
N ILE A 119 2.30 -2.62 -29.78
CA ILE A 119 1.04 -2.90 -29.08
C ILE A 119 1.15 -2.49 -27.61
N THR A 120 2.24 -2.86 -26.97
CA THR A 120 2.49 -2.55 -25.55
C THR A 120 2.46 -1.06 -25.28
N ARG A 121 3.06 -0.23 -26.14
CA ARG A 121 3.08 1.23 -25.99
C ARG A 121 1.68 1.87 -26.01
N VAL A 122 0.75 1.27 -26.75
CA VAL A 122 -0.65 1.73 -26.82
C VAL A 122 -1.47 1.22 -25.64
N VAL A 123 -1.31 -0.06 -25.27
CA VAL A 123 -2.18 -0.72 -24.28
C VAL A 123 -1.70 -0.52 -22.84
N ALA A 124 -0.39 -0.47 -22.58
CA ALA A 124 0.16 -0.45 -21.24
C ALA A 124 -0.30 0.74 -20.37
N PRO A 125 -0.42 1.99 -20.88
CA PRO A 125 -0.94 3.09 -20.07
C PRO A 125 -2.37 2.85 -19.59
N GLY A 126 -3.24 2.36 -20.48
CA GLY A 126 -4.63 2.03 -20.14
C GLY A 126 -4.72 0.88 -19.14
N LEU A 127 -3.92 -0.17 -19.35
CA LEU A 127 -3.86 -1.31 -18.44
C LEU A 127 -3.35 -0.90 -17.04
N LEU A 128 -2.37 0.01 -16.97
CA LEU A 128 -1.86 0.53 -15.71
C LEU A 128 -2.93 1.31 -14.94
N ILE A 129 -3.72 2.15 -15.64
CA ILE A 129 -4.84 2.87 -15.03
C ILE A 129 -5.85 1.87 -14.45
N VAL A 130 -6.23 0.84 -15.22
CA VAL A 130 -7.15 -0.22 -14.74
C VAL A 130 -6.58 -0.92 -13.51
N ALA A 131 -5.31 -1.32 -13.53
CA ALA A 131 -4.65 -1.96 -12.40
C ALA A 131 -4.66 -1.07 -11.15
N LYS A 132 -4.29 0.22 -11.28
CA LYS A 132 -4.33 1.18 -10.17
C LYS A 132 -5.74 1.42 -9.64
N SER A 133 -6.74 1.45 -10.51
CA SER A 133 -8.15 1.56 -10.11
C SER A 133 -8.61 0.34 -9.33
N VAL A 134 -8.23 -0.88 -9.76
CA VAL A 134 -8.52 -2.12 -9.01
C VAL A 134 -7.85 -2.12 -7.64
N VAL A 135 -6.57 -1.73 -7.57
CA VAL A 135 -5.85 -1.60 -6.28
C VAL A 135 -6.49 -0.52 -5.39
N SER A 136 -6.95 0.59 -5.98
CA SER A 136 -7.66 1.65 -5.27
C SER A 136 -9.00 1.15 -4.70
N LEU A 137 -9.78 0.39 -5.47
CA LEU A 137 -11.01 -0.26 -4.98
C LEU A 137 -10.71 -1.27 -3.88
N GLY A 138 -9.65 -2.07 -4.03
CA GLY A 138 -9.16 -2.97 -2.99
C GLY A 138 -8.85 -2.21 -1.69
N SER A 139 -8.23 -1.03 -1.80
CA SER A 139 -7.95 -0.19 -0.64
C SER A 139 -9.21 0.25 0.10
N VAL A 140 -10.28 0.63 -0.62
CA VAL A 140 -11.58 0.98 -0.03
C VAL A 140 -12.11 -0.17 0.82
N LEU A 141 -12.11 -1.39 0.27
CA LEU A 141 -12.60 -2.59 0.95
C LEU A 141 -11.77 -2.95 2.19
N MET A 142 -10.44 -2.85 2.08
CA MET A 142 -9.54 -3.14 3.20
C MET A 142 -9.73 -2.13 4.34
N PHE A 143 -9.71 -0.83 4.05
CA PHE A 143 -9.86 0.18 5.08
C PHE A 143 -11.28 0.25 5.64
N SER A 144 -12.32 -0.03 4.84
CA SER A 144 -13.69 -0.12 5.37
C SER A 144 -13.82 -1.29 6.34
N GLY A 145 -13.22 -2.44 6.04
CA GLY A 145 -13.21 -3.60 6.93
C GLY A 145 -12.41 -3.38 8.23
N LEU A 146 -11.40 -2.49 8.20
CA LEU A 146 -10.59 -2.14 9.36
C LEU A 146 -11.24 -1.08 10.25
N TRP A 147 -11.86 -0.04 9.65
CA TRP A 147 -12.30 1.14 10.39
C TRP A 147 -13.82 1.28 10.49
N LEU A 148 -14.61 0.80 9.53
CA LEU A 148 -16.06 1.04 9.47
C LEU A 148 -16.90 -0.19 9.83
N LYS A 149 -16.24 -1.22 10.39
CA LYS A 149 -16.89 -2.46 10.83
C LYS A 149 -17.51 -2.32 12.22
#